data_AF-A0A178UDV9-F1
#
_entry.id   AF-A0A178UDV9-F1
#
_cell.length_a   1.000
_cell.length_b   1.000
_cell.length_c   1.000
_cell.angle_alpha   90.00
_cell.angle_beta   90.00
_cell.angle_gamma   90.00
#
_symmetry.space_group_name_H-M   'P 1'
#
loop_
_entity.id
_entity.type
_entity.pdbx_description
1 polymer ?
#
loop_
_entity_poly.entity_id
_entity_poly.type
_entity_poly.pdbx_seq_one_letter_code
_entity_poly.pdbx_strand_id
1 'polypeptide(L)'
;MPLSLRLAPSPTSFRYSPITSTGAGGFSPVKQHCRIPNSGVATKIGFCSGGGGVLDSGRRIGSCVVRCSLETVNVTVGQVTEVDKDTFWPIVKAAGDKIVVLDMYTQWCGPCKVIAPKYKELSEKYQDMVFLKLDCNQDNKPLAKELGIRVVPTFKILKDNKVVKEVTGAKYEDLLAAIEAARSG
;
A
#
# COMPACT_ATOMS: atom_id res chain seq x y z
N MET A 1 -40.72 0.90 15.82
CA MET A 1 -39.62 0.83 16.81
C MET A 1 -39.02 -0.57 16.76
N PRO A 2 -37.69 -0.70 16.85
CA PRO A 2 -36.88 -1.32 15.78
C PRO A 2 -36.17 -2.63 16.15
N LEU A 3 -35.74 -3.33 15.09
CA LEU A 3 -34.81 -4.46 15.09
C LEU A 3 -33.46 -4.09 15.73
N SER A 4 -33.01 -4.91 16.69
CA SER A 4 -31.64 -4.86 17.20
C SER A 4 -30.77 -5.93 16.53
N LEU A 5 -29.72 -5.45 15.85
CA LEU A 5 -28.58 -6.21 15.36
C LEU A 5 -27.87 -6.96 16.50
N ARG A 6 -27.50 -8.22 16.29
CA ARG A 6 -26.43 -8.89 17.06
C ARG A 6 -25.29 -9.30 16.13
N LEU A 7 -24.11 -8.87 16.58
CA LEU A 7 -22.82 -8.96 15.91
C LEU A 7 -22.29 -10.40 15.79
N ALA A 8 -21.48 -10.57 14.75
CA ALA A 8 -20.65 -11.72 14.44
C ALA A 8 -19.66 -12.09 15.57
N PRO A 9 -19.14 -13.33 15.59
CA PRO A 9 -18.49 -13.93 16.75
C PRO A 9 -17.05 -13.44 17.01
N SER A 10 -16.65 -13.65 18.26
CA SER A 10 -15.39 -13.32 18.92
C SER A 10 -14.12 -13.86 18.24
N PRO A 11 -12.97 -13.17 18.38
CA PRO A 11 -11.70 -13.68 17.91
C PRO A 11 -11.25 -14.87 18.76
N THR A 12 -11.01 -15.98 18.08
CA THR A 12 -10.50 -17.23 18.64
C THR A 12 -9.11 -17.01 19.23
N SER A 13 -8.98 -17.27 20.52
CA SER A 13 -7.71 -17.27 21.26
C SER A 13 -6.73 -18.28 20.65
N PHE A 14 -5.65 -17.80 20.03
CA PHE A 14 -4.50 -18.64 19.70
C PHE A 14 -3.54 -18.66 20.90
N ARG A 15 -3.49 -19.79 21.61
CA ARG A 15 -2.43 -20.06 22.60
C ARG A 15 -1.13 -20.29 21.86
N TYR A 16 -0.08 -19.57 22.26
CA TYR A 16 1.30 -19.92 21.93
C TYR A 16 2.03 -20.38 23.19
N SER A 17 2.73 -21.50 23.07
CA SER A 17 3.62 -22.02 24.10
C SER A 17 4.96 -21.28 24.04
N PRO A 18 5.50 -20.78 25.16
CA PRO A 18 6.87 -20.26 25.17
C PRO A 18 7.85 -21.43 25.04
N ILE A 19 8.77 -21.34 24.09
CA ILE A 19 9.97 -22.20 24.06
C ILE A 19 10.95 -21.56 25.04
N THR A 20 11.12 -22.16 26.21
CA THR A 20 12.13 -21.72 27.18
C THR A 20 13.48 -22.26 26.75
N SER A 21 14.35 -21.41 26.18
CA SER A 21 15.78 -21.71 26.10
C SER A 21 16.50 -20.99 27.23
N THR A 22 16.79 -21.73 28.30
CA THR A 22 17.65 -21.30 29.40
C THR A 22 19.09 -21.24 28.87
N GLY A 23 19.64 -20.03 28.75
CA GLY A 23 21.03 -19.82 28.32
C GLY A 23 21.46 -18.39 28.57
N ALA A 24 22.50 -18.21 29.36
CA ALA A 24 22.95 -16.96 29.95
C ALA A 24 23.30 -15.85 28.93
N GLY A 25 22.98 -14.61 29.30
CA GLY A 25 23.70 -13.40 28.87
C GLY A 25 23.77 -13.14 27.37
N GLY A 26 22.71 -12.57 26.79
CA GLY A 26 22.79 -11.97 25.46
C GLY A 26 21.41 -11.54 24.98
N PHE A 27 21.24 -10.24 24.71
CA PHE A 27 20.09 -9.74 23.96
C PHE A 27 20.13 -10.35 22.55
N SER A 28 19.43 -11.46 22.35
CA SER A 28 19.14 -11.97 21.02
C SER A 28 17.80 -11.38 20.57
N PRO A 29 17.70 -10.75 19.39
CA PRO A 29 16.44 -10.24 18.88
C PRO A 29 15.51 -11.42 18.59
N VAL A 30 14.42 -11.54 19.36
CA VAL A 30 13.36 -12.51 19.03
C VAL A 30 12.60 -11.97 17.83
N LYS A 31 12.88 -12.52 16.65
CA LYS A 31 12.20 -12.20 15.39
C LYS A 31 10.80 -12.84 15.40
N GLN A 32 9.82 -12.17 16.02
CA GLN A 32 8.44 -12.63 15.95
C GLN A 32 7.86 -12.34 14.57
N HIS A 33 7.71 -13.39 13.77
CA HIS A 33 6.92 -13.36 12.54
C HIS A 33 5.45 -13.49 12.91
N CYS A 34 4.72 -12.37 12.87
CA CYS A 34 3.27 -12.45 12.74
C CYS A 34 2.94 -12.76 11.28
N ARG A 35 2.32 -13.91 11.02
CA ARG A 35 1.61 -14.11 9.74
C ARG A 35 0.28 -13.36 9.83
N ILE A 36 0.14 -12.31 9.04
CA ILE A 36 -1.14 -11.69 8.77
C ILE A 36 -1.71 -12.39 7.53
N PRO A 37 -2.91 -12.99 7.59
CA PRO A 37 -3.60 -13.37 6.37
C PRO A 37 -4.00 -12.09 5.63
N ASN A 38 -3.48 -11.95 4.40
CA ASN A 38 -3.89 -10.97 3.40
C ASN A 38 -3.51 -9.49 3.60
N SER A 39 -2.30 -9.17 4.09
CA SER A 39 -1.69 -7.86 3.80
C SER A 39 -0.17 -7.91 3.96
N GLY A 40 0.52 -7.14 3.11
CA GLY A 40 1.96 -7.14 2.93
C GLY A 40 2.75 -6.91 4.22
N VAL A 41 3.84 -7.68 4.31
CA VAL A 41 4.94 -7.70 5.28
C VAL A 41 5.11 -6.44 6.15
N ALA A 42 4.99 -6.59 7.48
CA ALA A 42 5.50 -5.64 8.46
C ALA A 42 6.60 -6.31 9.30
N THR A 43 7.83 -5.80 9.23
CA THR A 43 8.93 -6.22 10.12
C THR A 43 8.90 -5.35 11.37
N LYS A 44 8.66 -5.96 12.53
CA LYS A 44 8.51 -5.27 13.81
C LYS A 44 9.85 -5.21 14.55
N ILE A 45 10.27 -4.00 14.94
CA ILE A 45 11.32 -3.81 15.96
C ILE A 45 10.60 -3.28 17.20
N GLY A 46 10.70 -4.01 18.32
CA GLY A 46 10.03 -3.64 19.58
C GLY A 46 11.02 -3.17 20.63
N PHE A 47 10.71 -2.07 21.32
CA PHE A 47 11.40 -1.63 22.53
C PHE A 47 10.54 -1.93 23.76
N CYS A 48 11.14 -2.51 24.80
CA CYS A 48 10.50 -2.69 26.10
C CYS A 48 10.81 -1.48 26.98
N SER A 49 9.82 -0.60 27.22
CA SER A 49 9.90 0.36 28.32
C SER A 49 9.40 -0.32 29.60
N GLY A 50 10.34 -0.66 30.48
CA GLY A 50 10.03 -1.14 31.83
C GLY A 50 9.54 0.01 32.71
N GLY A 51 8.25 -0.01 33.06
CA GLY A 51 7.69 0.77 34.17
C GLY A 51 7.61 -0.11 35.42
N GLY A 52 8.29 0.30 36.49
CA GLY A 52 8.40 -0.44 37.75
C GLY A 52 7.07 -0.57 38.51
N GLY A 53 6.93 -1.70 39.23
CA GLY A 53 5.83 -1.98 40.15
C GLY A 53 6.12 -3.26 40.96
N VAL A 54 6.18 -3.08 42.28
CA VAL A 54 6.58 -4.02 43.36
C VAL A 54 5.85 -5.37 43.33
N LEU A 55 6.52 -6.36 43.92
CA LEU A 55 6.23 -7.80 43.94
C LEU A 55 5.01 -8.13 44.81
N ASP A 56 4.05 -8.89 44.29
CA ASP A 56 3.38 -9.96 45.06
C ASP A 56 2.87 -11.07 44.13
N SER A 57 2.81 -12.26 44.70
CA SER A 57 2.76 -13.59 44.11
C SER A 57 1.45 -13.89 43.37
N GLY A 58 1.50 -14.02 42.04
CA GLY A 58 0.35 -14.55 41.27
C GLY A 58 0.33 -14.12 39.81
N ARG A 59 0.82 -15.02 38.93
CA ARG A 59 0.61 -15.07 37.47
C ARG A 59 0.12 -13.76 36.81
N ARG A 60 1.04 -12.83 36.50
CA ARG A 60 0.74 -11.65 35.67
C ARG A 60 0.47 -12.11 34.23
N ILE A 61 -0.79 -12.09 33.80
CA ILE A 61 -1.12 -12.04 32.38
C ILE A 61 -0.88 -10.59 31.95
N GLY A 62 0.35 -10.27 31.56
CA GLY A 62 0.63 -9.04 30.83
C GLY A 62 -0.11 -9.10 29.51
N SER A 63 -1.31 -8.51 29.43
CA SER A 63 -1.97 -8.28 28.15
C SER A 63 -1.14 -7.25 27.40
N CYS A 64 -0.31 -7.73 26.48
CA CYS A 64 0.34 -6.88 25.50
C CYS A 64 -0.70 -6.49 24.44
N VAL A 65 -1.34 -5.34 24.65
CA VAL A 65 -2.10 -4.67 23.59
C VAL A 65 -1.08 -4.19 22.56
N VAL A 66 -0.91 -4.95 21.49
CA VAL A 66 -0.18 -4.47 20.32
C VAL A 66 -1.06 -3.43 19.64
N ARG A 67 -0.81 -2.16 19.92
CA ARG A 67 -1.30 -1.09 19.06
C ARG A 67 -0.41 -1.03 17.84
N CYS A 68 -0.92 -1.52 16.71
CA CYS A 68 -0.34 -1.19 15.42
C CYS A 68 -0.73 0.26 15.13
N SER A 69 0.24 1.16 15.07
CA SER A 69 0.00 2.46 14.48
C SER A 69 -0.06 2.22 12.98
N LEU A 70 -1.26 1.95 12.47
CA LEU A 70 -1.50 2.00 11.04
C LEU A 70 -1.35 3.47 10.67
N GLU A 71 -0.21 3.86 10.12
CA GLU A 71 -0.18 5.07 9.30
C GLU A 71 -1.02 4.72 8.07
N THR A 72 -2.33 4.95 8.19
CA THR A 72 -3.30 4.71 7.13
C THR A 72 -2.98 5.67 6.00
N VAL A 73 -2.23 5.22 5.01
CA VAL A 73 -2.11 5.92 3.73
C VAL A 73 -3.47 5.82 3.06
N ASN A 74 -4.22 6.93 3.04
CA ASN A 74 -5.55 6.97 2.45
C ASN A 74 -5.43 6.80 0.92
N VAL A 75 -5.83 5.64 0.41
CA VAL A 75 -5.96 5.39 -1.03
C VAL A 75 -7.31 5.93 -1.49
N THR A 76 -7.29 7.08 -2.17
CA THR A 76 -8.50 7.71 -2.72
C THR A 76 -8.78 7.19 -4.13
N VAL A 77 -10.03 6.78 -4.38
CA VAL A 77 -10.53 6.32 -5.69
C VAL A 77 -11.53 7.32 -6.26
N GLY A 78 -11.80 7.27 -7.56
CA GLY A 78 -12.72 8.20 -8.23
C GLY A 78 -12.11 9.55 -8.62
N GLN A 79 -10.80 9.72 -8.44
CA GLN A 79 -10.05 10.91 -8.84
C GLN A 79 -8.59 10.57 -9.14
N VAL A 80 -7.89 11.47 -9.82
CA VAL A 80 -6.46 11.35 -10.10
C VAL A 80 -5.66 11.96 -8.95
N THR A 81 -4.87 11.15 -8.27
CA THR A 81 -4.01 11.60 -7.16
C THR A 81 -2.60 11.91 -7.66
N GLU A 82 -2.05 13.08 -7.31
CA GLU A 82 -0.66 13.42 -7.59
C GLU A 82 0.26 12.73 -6.59
N VAL A 83 1.36 12.15 -7.08
CA VAL A 83 2.33 11.42 -6.27
C VAL A 83 3.75 11.84 -6.61
N ASP A 84 4.64 11.60 -5.64
CA ASP A 84 6.07 11.88 -5.71
C ASP A 84 6.86 10.59 -5.47
N LYS A 85 8.20 10.69 -5.57
CA LYS A 85 9.12 9.59 -5.28
C LYS A 85 8.89 8.91 -3.93
N ASP A 86 8.46 9.67 -2.91
CA ASP A 86 8.31 9.17 -1.54
C ASP A 86 6.92 8.59 -1.28
N THR A 87 5.88 9.06 -1.99
CA THR A 87 4.48 8.68 -1.76
C THR A 87 3.99 7.58 -2.71
N PHE A 88 4.59 7.44 -3.89
CA PHE A 88 4.18 6.46 -4.89
C PHE A 88 4.20 5.01 -4.37
N TRP A 89 5.35 4.52 -3.90
CA TRP A 89 5.48 3.13 -3.45
C TRP A 89 4.60 2.79 -2.23
N PRO A 90 4.48 3.67 -1.21
CA PRO A 90 3.51 3.47 -0.13
C PRO A 90 2.06 3.34 -0.62
N ILE A 91 1.63 4.17 -1.58
CA ILE A 91 0.27 4.10 -2.14
C ILE A 91 0.06 2.81 -2.93
N VAL A 92 1.03 2.40 -3.75
CA VAL A 92 0.96 1.13 -4.49
C VAL A 92 0.84 -0.06 -3.54
N LYS A 93 1.58 -0.06 -2.43
CA LYS A 93 1.49 -1.11 -1.40
C LYS A 93 0.15 -1.10 -0.66
N ALA A 94 -0.38 0.09 -0.38
CA ALA A 94 -1.67 0.26 0.28
C ALA A 94 -2.86 -0.09 -0.64
N ALA A 95 -2.69 -0.04 -1.96
CA ALA A 95 -3.73 -0.39 -2.93
C ALA A 95 -4.16 -1.87 -2.85
N GLY A 96 -3.28 -2.75 -2.36
CA GLY A 96 -3.57 -4.18 -2.21
C GLY A 96 -3.86 -4.83 -3.56
N ASP A 97 -5.06 -5.39 -3.70
CA ASP A 97 -5.51 -6.11 -4.90
C ASP A 97 -6.01 -5.16 -6.02
N LYS A 98 -6.11 -3.85 -5.74
CA LYS A 98 -6.56 -2.87 -6.74
C LYS A 98 -5.49 -2.64 -7.79
N ILE A 99 -5.94 -2.46 -9.03
CA ILE A 99 -5.07 -2.05 -10.13
C ILE A 99 -4.73 -0.57 -9.95
N VAL A 100 -3.44 -0.25 -10.07
CA VAL A 100 -2.94 1.12 -10.04
C VAL A 100 -2.55 1.53 -11.43
N VAL A 101 -3.08 2.64 -11.92
CA VAL A 101 -2.70 3.26 -13.19
C VAL A 101 -1.90 4.52 -12.87
N LEU A 102 -0.71 4.66 -13.43
CA LEU A 102 0.17 5.79 -13.23
C LEU A 102 0.37 6.53 -14.54
N ASP A 103 0.01 7.81 -14.59
CA ASP A 103 0.36 8.73 -15.68
C ASP A 103 1.66 9.45 -15.37
N MET A 104 2.72 9.12 -16.10
CA MET A 104 4.01 9.80 -16.00
C MET A 104 4.07 10.94 -17.02
N TYR A 105 3.99 12.17 -16.53
CA TYR A 105 3.83 13.37 -17.36
C TYR A 105 4.89 14.44 -17.07
N THR A 106 4.85 15.54 -17.82
CA THR A 106 5.62 16.77 -17.52
C THR A 106 4.77 18.01 -17.80
N GLN A 107 5.03 19.11 -17.10
CA GLN A 107 4.25 20.35 -17.23
C GLN A 107 4.27 20.98 -18.64
N TRP A 108 5.34 20.74 -19.40
CA TRP A 108 5.61 21.36 -20.70
C TRP A 108 5.26 20.46 -21.89
N CYS A 109 4.64 19.30 -21.64
CA CYS A 109 4.28 18.33 -22.65
C CYS A 109 2.90 18.63 -23.25
N GLY A 110 2.87 19.03 -24.53
CA GLY A 110 1.64 19.28 -25.29
C GLY A 110 0.69 18.07 -25.31
N PRO A 111 1.13 16.88 -25.73
CA PRO A 111 0.30 15.68 -25.75
C PRO A 111 -0.28 15.29 -24.39
N CYS A 112 0.45 15.55 -23.30
CA CYS A 112 0.01 15.27 -21.93
C CYS A 112 -1.23 16.09 -21.57
N LYS A 113 -1.29 17.36 -21.98
CA LYS A 113 -2.45 18.23 -21.76
C LYS A 113 -3.70 17.76 -22.50
N VAL A 114 -3.52 17.12 -23.67
CA VAL A 114 -4.63 16.59 -24.47
C VAL A 114 -5.28 15.39 -23.79
N ILE A 115 -4.47 14.47 -23.22
CA ILE A 115 -4.99 13.24 -22.61
C ILE A 115 -5.42 13.41 -21.15
N ALA A 116 -4.91 14.42 -20.43
CA ALA A 116 -5.26 14.71 -19.03
C ALA A 116 -6.78 14.72 -18.71
N PRO A 117 -7.67 15.41 -19.48
CA PRO A 117 -9.11 15.37 -19.19
C PRO A 117 -9.69 13.97 -19.39
N LYS A 118 -9.22 13.22 -20.41
CA LYS A 118 -9.64 11.83 -20.65
C LYS A 118 -9.17 10.89 -19.54
N TYR A 119 -7.96 11.07 -19.05
CA TYR A 119 -7.45 10.33 -17.91
C TYR A 119 -8.27 10.59 -16.63
N LYS A 120 -8.72 11.83 -16.43
CA LYS A 120 -9.64 12.16 -15.33
C LYS A 120 -11.00 11.48 -15.49
N GLU A 121 -11.60 11.51 -16.68
CA GLU A 121 -12.85 10.79 -16.98
C GLU A 121 -12.73 9.29 -16.67
N LEU A 122 -11.58 8.67 -16.98
CA LEU A 122 -11.31 7.27 -16.63
C LEU A 122 -11.26 7.06 -15.12
N SER A 123 -10.64 7.97 -14.37
CA SER A 123 -10.57 7.86 -12.91
C SER A 123 -11.95 7.92 -12.24
N GLU A 124 -12.88 8.68 -12.80
CA GLU A 124 -14.25 8.79 -12.30
C GLU A 124 -15.09 7.57 -12.69
N LYS A 125 -14.83 6.99 -13.87
CA LYS A 125 -15.50 5.79 -14.39
C LYS A 125 -15.08 4.51 -13.66
N TYR A 126 -13.79 4.34 -13.39
CA TYR A 126 -13.21 3.12 -12.80
C TYR A 126 -12.86 3.34 -11.32
N GLN A 127 -13.88 3.29 -10.45
CA GLN A 127 -13.73 3.49 -9.01
C GLN A 127 -13.13 2.29 -8.26
N ASP A 128 -12.99 1.16 -8.95
CA ASP A 128 -12.31 -0.05 -8.49
C ASP A 128 -10.78 -0.01 -8.72
N MET A 129 -10.27 1.06 -9.36
CA MET A 129 -8.86 1.26 -9.64
C MET A 129 -8.34 2.56 -9.03
N VAL A 130 -7.03 2.64 -8.85
CA VAL A 130 -6.36 3.82 -8.30
C VAL A 130 -5.65 4.53 -9.45
N PHE A 131 -6.03 5.78 -9.70
CA PHE A 131 -5.40 6.60 -10.74
C PHE A 131 -4.43 7.59 -10.11
N LEU A 132 -3.17 7.48 -10.49
CA LEU A 132 -2.08 8.32 -10.03
C LEU A 132 -1.50 9.11 -11.20
N LYS A 133 -0.90 10.26 -10.90
CA LYS A 133 -0.06 11.02 -11.83
C LYS A 133 1.24 11.41 -11.17
N LEU A 134 2.35 11.33 -11.91
CA LEU A 134 3.69 11.67 -11.45
C LEU A 134 4.31 12.68 -12.40
N ASP A 135 4.63 13.87 -11.88
CA ASP A 135 5.42 14.85 -12.61
C ASP A 135 6.88 14.39 -12.66
N CYS A 136 7.37 14.09 -13.86
CA CYS A 136 8.73 13.64 -14.13
C CYS A 136 9.72 14.82 -14.17
N ASN A 137 9.70 15.61 -13.11
CA ASN A 137 10.62 16.72 -12.88
C ASN A 137 11.97 16.24 -12.30
N GLN A 138 12.85 17.18 -11.94
CA GLN A 138 14.18 16.86 -11.41
C GLN A 138 14.11 16.14 -10.05
N ASP A 139 13.13 16.46 -9.20
CA ASP A 139 12.98 15.88 -7.86
C ASP A 139 12.50 14.44 -7.90
N ASN A 140 11.64 14.12 -8.87
CA ASN A 140 11.08 12.78 -9.11
C ASN A 140 11.88 11.95 -10.11
N LYS A 141 13.00 12.49 -10.63
CA LYS A 141 13.92 11.80 -11.56
C LYS A 141 14.37 10.41 -11.10
N PRO A 142 14.68 10.16 -9.81
CA PRO A 142 15.05 8.82 -9.35
C PRO A 142 13.94 7.78 -9.59
N LEU A 143 12.70 8.12 -9.22
CA LEU A 143 11.54 7.26 -9.43
C LEU A 143 11.23 7.10 -10.92
N ALA A 144 11.30 8.19 -11.69
CA ALA A 144 11.10 8.16 -13.12
C ALA A 144 12.09 7.21 -13.83
N LYS A 145 13.35 7.22 -13.39
CA LYS A 145 14.39 6.31 -13.88
C LYS A 145 14.13 4.86 -13.47
N GLU A 146 13.71 4.63 -12.23
CA GLU A 146 13.35 3.30 -11.71
C GLU A 146 12.20 2.67 -12.51
N LEU A 147 11.16 3.46 -12.81
CA LEU A 147 10.02 3.04 -13.62
C LEU A 147 10.32 2.98 -15.13
N GLY A 148 11.52 3.41 -15.54
CA GLY A 148 12.03 3.29 -16.89
C GLY A 148 11.32 4.18 -17.93
N ILE A 149 10.93 5.40 -17.56
CA ILE A 149 10.30 6.31 -18.53
C ILE A 149 11.28 6.72 -19.64
N ARG A 150 10.80 6.69 -20.88
CA ARG A 150 11.54 7.14 -22.08
C ARG A 150 10.79 8.21 -22.88
N VAL A 151 9.47 8.18 -22.84
CA VAL A 151 8.57 9.05 -23.60
C VAL A 151 7.53 9.63 -22.66
N VAL A 152 7.06 10.86 -22.90
CA VAL A 152 5.96 11.46 -22.15
C VAL A 152 4.76 11.73 -23.08
N PRO A 153 3.51 11.47 -22.65
CA PRO A 153 3.15 10.76 -21.43
C PRO A 153 3.48 9.25 -21.55
N THR A 154 3.71 8.58 -20.42
CA THR A 154 3.76 7.11 -20.36
C THR A 154 2.86 6.64 -19.23
N PHE A 155 1.97 5.70 -19.53
CA PHE A 155 1.08 5.09 -18.57
C PHE A 155 1.66 3.75 -18.13
N LYS A 156 1.80 3.55 -16.82
CA LYS A 156 2.21 2.27 -16.21
C LYS A 156 1.00 1.69 -15.48
N ILE A 157 0.69 0.43 -15.75
CA ILE A 157 -0.36 -0.29 -15.03
C ILE A 157 0.33 -1.27 -14.09
N LEU A 158 0.02 -1.15 -12.81
CA LEU A 158 0.56 -1.99 -11.76
C LEU A 158 -0.54 -2.86 -11.15
N LYS A 159 -0.19 -4.11 -10.89
CA LYS A 159 -0.99 -5.09 -10.16
C LYS A 159 -0.04 -5.89 -9.26
N ASP A 160 -0.44 -6.16 -8.03
CA ASP A 160 0.38 -6.88 -7.04
C ASP A 160 1.78 -6.25 -6.84
N ASN A 161 1.86 -4.92 -6.80
CA ASN A 161 3.10 -4.14 -6.68
C ASN A 161 4.10 -4.30 -7.85
N LYS A 162 3.65 -4.83 -8.99
CA LYS A 162 4.48 -5.03 -10.19
C LYS A 162 3.87 -4.33 -11.39
N VAL A 163 4.70 -3.76 -12.24
CA VAL A 163 4.27 -3.23 -13.53
C VAL A 163 3.89 -4.39 -14.44
N VAL A 164 2.61 -4.48 -14.83
CA VAL A 164 2.08 -5.53 -15.71
C VAL A 164 1.96 -5.07 -17.15
N LYS A 165 1.68 -3.79 -17.38
CA LYS A 165 1.56 -3.20 -18.72
C LYS A 165 2.09 -1.78 -18.75
N GLU A 166 2.47 -1.35 -19.95
CA GLU A 166 2.95 -0.01 -20.25
C GLU A 166 2.34 0.46 -21.57
N VAL A 167 1.91 1.73 -21.61
CA VAL A 167 1.44 2.40 -22.83
C VAL A 167 2.20 3.72 -22.96
N THR A 168 2.90 3.91 -24.06
CA THR A 168 3.67 5.13 -24.33
C THR A 168 2.94 6.05 -25.30
N GLY A 169 2.93 7.34 -25.01
CA GLY A 169 2.30 8.39 -25.81
C GLY A 169 0.84 8.64 -25.45
N ALA A 170 0.28 9.74 -25.98
CA ALA A 170 -1.10 10.15 -25.73
C ALA A 170 -2.12 9.34 -26.55
N LYS A 171 -2.12 8.02 -26.37
CA LYS A 171 -2.98 7.07 -27.11
C LYS A 171 -4.09 6.55 -26.20
N TYR A 172 -5.26 7.19 -26.28
CA TYR A 172 -6.39 6.88 -25.41
C TYR A 172 -6.93 5.45 -25.60
N GLU A 173 -7.08 5.00 -26.85
CA GLU A 173 -7.59 3.65 -27.15
C GLU A 173 -6.65 2.55 -26.63
N ASP A 174 -5.33 2.72 -26.80
CA ASP A 174 -4.33 1.79 -26.30
C ASP A 174 -4.35 1.73 -24.76
N LEU A 175 -4.55 2.88 -24.10
CA LEU A 175 -4.69 2.96 -22.64
C LEU A 175 -5.93 2.21 -22.15
N LEU A 176 -7.09 2.42 -22.79
CA LEU A 176 -8.31 1.69 -22.49
C LEU A 176 -8.14 0.18 -22.64
N ALA A 177 -7.58 -0.25 -23.77
CA ALA A 177 -7.31 -1.66 -24.03
C ALA A 177 -6.35 -2.28 -22.99
N ALA A 178 -5.35 -1.51 -22.54
CA ALA A 178 -4.43 -1.97 -21.50
C ALA A 178 -5.10 -2.11 -20.13
N ILE A 179 -5.99 -1.18 -19.76
CA ILE A 179 -6.78 -1.22 -18.51
C ILE A 179 -7.72 -2.44 -18.51
N GLU A 180 -8.48 -2.65 -19.57
CA GLU A 180 -9.41 -3.79 -19.69
C GLU A 180 -8.66 -5.13 -19.68
N ALA A 181 -7.49 -5.20 -20.30
CA ALA A 181 -6.65 -6.39 -20.27
C ALA A 181 -6.06 -6.66 -18.87
N ALA A 182 -5.75 -5.63 -18.08
CA ALA A 182 -5.28 -5.80 -16.71
C ALA A 182 -6.40 -6.24 -15.75
N ARG A 183 -7.65 -5.86 -16.07
CA ARG A 183 -8.86 -6.25 -15.33
C ARG A 183 -9.27 -7.70 -15.57
N SER A 184 -9.01 -8.22 -16.77
CA SER A 184 -9.44 -9.56 -17.20
C SER A 184 -8.44 -10.69 -16.91
N GLY A 185 -7.20 -10.39 -16.53
CA GLY A 185 -6.18 -11.38 -16.13
C GLY A 185 -6.07 -11.52 -14.62
#